data_AF-A0AA39RWM1-F1
#
_entry.id   AF-A0AA39RWM1-F1
#
_cell.length_a   1.000
_cell.length_b   1.000
_cell.length_c   1.000
_cell.angle_alpha   90.00
_cell.angle_beta   90.00
_cell.angle_gamma   90.00
#
_symmetry.space_group_name_H-M   'P 1'
#
loop_
_entity.id
_entity.type
_entity.pdbx_description
1 polymer ?
#
loop_
_entity_poly.entity_id
_entity_poly.type
_entity_poly.pdbx_seq_one_letter_code
_entity_poly.pdbx_strand_id
1 'polypeptide(L)'
;MTSLLHLDLSYSQIVSPLKSFGNLGSSLVDLDLSGNNLQGPIPDYAFSNMTSLLHLDLSYSQIVGPLKSFGNLCSLKTLSLNNNNLTGQLPELFFYLSNCSKDTLETLLLNDNILSGSFPDFTLFSSLRELQLQGNNLNGSFPKSFGQLSNLTILVLDNNNLGGSIPDLSVFVSLKELHIGDNLLNGTLPKSIGNLSKLEVLDVSSNLLEGTVTEAYLSNLSRLSYLDLSSNSLTLNFKDNWVPPFQLETILMRDCQLGPRFPKWLQTQHNFSELDISNARISDTIPTWFWDLSPSLSFLNISHNRISGVLPNLTFKFPHIFGIDLSYNNFEGTLPPVASTVAILSNNKFSGSIALLFSRISDFQYLDLSDNQLSGSLPNCSNCWQRISKRFRVRAFSEEQEALVVKSWNAMKKKNPGELGLKFFLRIFEIAPSAKKLFKFLKDSDVPVEQNPQLKPHAMTVFVMTCESAVQLRKAGKATVRESTLKDLGATHLKYGVVDEHFEVTKYALLETIKEAVPEMWSPEMKNAWAEAYDQLAAAIQNEMKPLN
;
A
#
# COMPACT_ATOMS: atom_id res chain seq x y z
N MET A 1 18.03 15.31 40.17
CA MET A 1 17.35 14.03 40.46
C MET A 1 18.32 12.90 40.16
N THR A 2 19.18 12.51 41.11
CA THR A 2 20.26 11.51 40.87
C THR A 2 19.83 10.06 41.12
N SER A 3 18.59 9.83 41.56
CA SER A 3 18.04 8.50 41.88
C SER A 3 16.88 8.07 40.98
N LEU A 4 16.57 8.83 39.93
CA LEU A 4 15.45 8.54 39.05
C LEU A 4 15.85 7.40 38.09
N LEU A 5 15.12 6.28 38.15
CA LEU A 5 15.38 5.11 37.30
C LEU A 5 14.51 5.10 36.04
N HIS A 6 13.26 5.56 36.15
CA HIS A 6 12.29 5.53 35.06
C HIS A 6 11.67 6.91 34.93
N LEU A 7 11.66 7.44 33.70
CA LEU A 7 10.97 8.67 33.36
C LEU A 7 10.14 8.43 32.10
N ASP A 8 8.82 8.47 32.26
CA ASP A 8 7.87 8.42 31.18
C ASP A 8 7.12 9.75 31.12
N LEU A 9 7.28 10.45 30.00
CA LEU A 9 6.58 11.68 29.65
C LEU A 9 5.92 11.53 28.27
N SER A 10 5.60 10.31 27.86
CA SER A 10 4.99 10.03 26.57
C SER A 10 3.65 10.78 26.41
N TYR A 11 3.32 11.17 25.18
CA TYR A 11 2.05 11.81 24.81
C TYR A 11 1.64 13.01 25.68
N SER A 12 2.62 13.76 26.19
CA SER A 12 2.41 14.85 27.17
C SER A 12 2.44 16.25 26.56
N GLN A 13 2.37 16.36 25.22
CA GLN A 13 2.40 17.63 24.46
C GLN A 13 3.63 18.51 24.76
N ILE A 14 4.75 17.92 25.18
CA ILE A 14 5.95 18.65 25.56
C ILE A 14 6.56 19.31 24.32
N VAL A 15 6.71 20.63 24.34
CA VAL A 15 7.32 21.44 23.26
C VAL A 15 8.78 21.83 23.58
N SER A 16 9.34 21.27 24.64
CA SER A 16 10.68 21.63 25.11
C SER A 16 11.77 21.02 24.23
N PRO A 17 12.84 21.77 23.88
CA PRO A 17 13.96 21.21 23.13
C PRO A 17 14.65 20.08 23.91
N LEU A 18 15.13 19.07 23.22
CA LEU A 18 15.72 17.87 23.81
C LEU A 18 16.88 18.14 24.79
N LYS A 19 17.60 19.26 24.60
CA LYS A 19 18.69 19.70 25.50
C LYS A 19 18.26 19.82 26.96
N SER A 20 16.98 20.10 27.22
CA SER A 20 16.43 20.25 28.58
C SER A 20 16.51 18.94 29.39
N PHE A 21 16.58 17.80 28.70
CA PHE A 21 16.68 16.47 29.31
C PHE A 21 18.12 15.97 29.46
N GLY A 22 19.12 16.68 28.91
CA GLY A 22 20.51 16.23 28.90
C GLY A 22 21.22 16.21 30.27
N ASN A 23 20.57 16.77 31.30
CA ASN A 23 21.06 16.76 32.67
C ASN A 23 20.40 15.67 33.55
N LEU A 24 19.60 14.77 32.97
CA LEU A 24 19.10 13.61 33.70
C LEU A 24 20.28 12.72 34.12
N GLY A 25 20.18 12.15 35.33
CA GLY A 25 21.30 11.48 36.00
C GLY A 25 21.69 10.14 35.37
N SER A 26 22.89 9.65 35.72
CA SER A 26 23.44 8.39 35.23
C SER A 26 22.73 7.12 35.74
N SER A 27 21.78 7.26 36.66
CA SER A 27 20.98 6.16 37.19
C SER A 27 19.75 5.84 36.34
N LEU A 28 19.42 6.68 35.35
CA LEU A 28 18.24 6.47 34.51
C LEU A 28 18.42 5.20 33.66
N VAL A 29 17.42 4.34 33.73
CA VAL A 29 17.31 3.05 33.04
C VAL A 29 16.33 3.18 31.87
N ASP A 30 15.19 3.83 32.10
CA ASP A 30 14.16 4.02 31.08
C ASP A 30 13.83 5.49 30.89
N LEU A 31 13.86 5.93 29.63
CA LEU A 31 13.44 7.27 29.22
C LEU A 31 12.48 7.17 28.04
N ASP A 32 11.21 7.46 28.30
CA ASP A 32 10.19 7.58 27.27
C ASP A 32 9.74 9.04 27.13
N LEU A 33 10.05 9.63 25.98
CA LEU A 33 9.61 10.96 25.58
C LEU A 33 8.76 10.91 24.30
N SER A 34 8.22 9.75 23.95
CA SER A 34 7.49 9.52 22.71
C SER A 34 6.20 10.36 22.59
N GLY A 35 5.72 10.60 21.36
CA GLY A 35 4.44 11.28 21.15
C GLY A 35 4.40 12.74 21.62
N ASN A 36 5.55 13.40 21.73
CA ASN A 36 5.67 14.80 22.12
C ASN A 36 5.95 15.71 20.91
N ASN A 37 6.21 17.00 21.14
CA ASN A 37 6.53 17.97 20.11
C ASN A 37 7.92 18.58 20.34
N LEU A 38 8.93 17.72 20.49
CA LEU A 38 10.23 18.12 21.03
C LEU A 38 10.99 19.09 20.12
N GLN A 39 10.80 18.95 18.80
CA GLN A 39 11.34 19.80 17.72
C GLN A 39 12.87 20.07 17.76
N GLY A 40 13.47 20.19 16.58
CA GLY A 40 14.91 20.45 16.48
C GLY A 40 15.78 19.20 16.62
N PRO A 41 17.11 19.36 16.53
CA PRO A 41 18.04 18.25 16.55
C PRO A 41 18.32 17.73 17.95
N ILE A 42 18.65 16.43 18.04
CA ILE A 42 19.24 15.83 19.23
C ILE A 42 20.63 16.44 19.43
N PRO A 43 20.90 17.18 20.52
CA PRO A 43 22.24 17.68 20.79
C PRO A 43 23.25 16.54 20.94
N ASP A 44 24.48 16.68 20.44
CA ASP A 44 25.52 15.63 20.49
C ASP A 44 25.80 15.14 21.93
N TYR A 45 25.59 16.00 22.93
CA TYR A 45 25.78 15.70 24.35
C TYR A 45 24.51 15.23 25.07
N ALA A 46 23.37 15.09 24.39
CA ALA A 46 22.06 14.90 25.03
C ALA A 46 22.00 13.70 25.98
N PHE A 47 22.72 12.62 25.68
CA PHE A 47 22.69 11.39 26.48
C PHE A 47 24.06 11.01 27.03
N SER A 48 25.02 11.93 27.03
CA SER A 48 26.41 11.64 27.36
C SER A 48 26.62 11.07 28.76
N ASN A 49 25.72 11.38 29.71
CA ASN A 49 25.78 10.95 31.10
C ASN A 49 24.89 9.74 31.43
N MET A 50 24.05 9.27 30.50
CA MET A 50 23.03 8.23 30.74
C MET A 50 23.57 6.81 30.50
N THR A 51 24.69 6.46 31.15
CA THR A 51 25.40 5.19 30.87
C THR A 51 24.64 3.93 31.30
N SER A 52 23.65 4.06 32.20
CA SER A 52 22.80 2.96 32.66
C SER A 52 21.53 2.77 31.84
N LEU A 53 21.29 3.62 30.83
CA LEU A 53 20.05 3.62 30.06
C LEU A 53 19.94 2.32 29.25
N LEU A 54 18.84 1.59 29.47
CA LEU A 54 18.49 0.37 28.76
C LEU A 54 17.48 0.65 27.65
N HIS A 55 16.49 1.50 27.90
CA HIS A 55 15.40 1.77 26.98
C HIS A 55 15.26 3.29 26.76
N LEU A 56 15.37 3.71 25.49
CA LEU A 56 15.20 5.09 25.06
C LEU A 56 14.15 5.17 23.95
N ASP A 57 13.03 5.82 24.24
CA ASP A 57 11.99 6.08 23.26
C ASP A 57 11.82 7.59 23.00
N LEU A 58 12.06 7.99 21.75
CA LEU A 58 11.88 9.34 21.24
C LEU A 58 10.97 9.33 19.99
N SER A 59 10.17 8.28 19.80
CA SER A 59 9.31 8.11 18.63
C SER A 59 8.22 9.18 18.57
N TYR A 60 7.66 9.41 17.38
CA TYR A 60 6.53 10.34 17.19
C TYR A 60 6.74 11.76 17.78
N SER A 61 7.97 12.30 17.70
CA SER A 61 8.36 13.52 18.43
C SER A 61 8.81 14.71 17.57
N GLN A 62 8.63 14.60 16.25
CA GLN A 62 9.01 15.61 15.25
C GLN A 62 10.49 16.04 15.31
N ILE A 63 11.38 15.15 15.77
CA ILE A 63 12.81 15.41 15.88
C ILE A 63 13.42 15.49 14.48
N VAL A 64 14.37 16.41 14.28
CA VAL A 64 15.06 16.61 13.00
C VAL A 64 16.56 16.38 13.12
N GLY A 65 17.29 16.39 12.00
CA GLY A 65 18.75 16.41 12.01
C GLY A 65 19.41 15.03 12.19
N PRO A 66 20.76 15.00 12.25
CA PRO A 66 21.54 13.77 12.26
C PRO A 66 21.59 13.08 13.63
N LEU A 67 21.94 11.78 13.63
CA LEU A 67 21.95 10.91 14.80
C LEU A 67 23.39 10.62 15.30
N LYS A 68 23.94 11.51 16.12
CA LYS A 68 25.33 11.42 16.63
C LYS A 68 25.47 11.10 18.12
N SER A 69 24.39 11.28 18.89
CA SER A 69 24.46 11.43 20.34
C SER A 69 24.43 10.13 21.16
N PHE A 70 24.50 8.96 20.50
CA PHE A 70 24.24 7.66 21.15
C PHE A 70 25.50 6.88 21.55
N GLY A 71 26.70 7.41 21.28
CA GLY A 71 27.96 6.67 21.42
C GLY A 71 28.38 6.31 22.84
N ASN A 72 27.72 6.80 23.88
CA ASN A 72 28.05 6.51 25.30
C ASN A 72 27.03 5.59 25.99
N LEU A 73 26.02 5.09 25.27
CA LEU A 73 24.93 4.31 25.84
C LEU A 73 25.28 2.82 25.92
N CYS A 74 26.27 2.48 26.75
CA CYS A 74 26.87 1.14 26.77
C CYS A 74 25.92 0.03 27.26
N SER A 75 24.86 0.39 27.97
CA SER A 75 23.84 -0.56 28.45
C SER A 75 22.62 -0.66 27.53
N LEU A 76 22.54 0.14 26.47
CA LEU A 76 21.33 0.30 25.67
C LEU A 76 20.88 -1.01 25.02
N LYS A 77 19.62 -1.36 25.25
CA LYS A 77 18.95 -2.53 24.67
C LYS A 77 17.94 -2.15 23.61
N THR A 78 17.19 -1.07 23.84
CA THR A 78 16.16 -0.61 22.91
C THR A 78 16.34 0.86 22.60
N LEU A 79 16.37 1.18 21.31
CA LEU A 79 16.35 2.55 20.82
C LEU A 79 15.22 2.73 19.81
N SER A 80 14.22 3.52 20.20
CA SER A 80 13.06 3.86 19.36
C SER A 80 13.14 5.32 18.91
N LEU A 81 13.27 5.52 17.60
CA LEU A 81 13.40 6.81 16.94
C LEU A 81 12.43 6.94 15.76
N ASN A 82 11.52 5.98 15.59
CA ASN A 82 10.58 5.91 14.49
C ASN A 82 9.60 7.09 14.44
N ASN A 83 9.06 7.36 13.25
CA ASN A 83 8.06 8.41 13.02
C ASN A 83 8.56 9.80 13.45
N ASN A 84 9.76 10.16 13.00
CA ASN A 84 10.35 11.49 13.17
C ASN A 84 10.74 12.07 11.80
N ASN A 85 11.49 13.16 11.78
CA ASN A 85 12.01 13.78 10.56
C ASN A 85 13.56 13.80 10.60
N LEU A 86 14.14 12.71 11.13
CA LEU A 86 15.58 12.54 11.29
C LEU A 86 16.24 12.45 9.92
N THR A 87 17.40 13.08 9.79
CA THR A 87 18.20 13.08 8.56
C THR A 87 19.58 12.49 8.83
N GLY A 88 20.46 12.48 7.82
CA GLY A 88 21.82 11.98 7.96
C GLY A 88 22.02 10.61 7.33
N GLN A 89 23.23 10.09 7.50
CA GLN A 89 23.68 8.84 6.88
C GLN A 89 23.55 7.69 7.88
N LEU A 90 22.86 6.60 7.52
CA LEU A 90 22.71 5.42 8.37
C LEU A 90 24.06 4.83 8.83
N PRO A 91 25.12 4.74 8.00
CA PRO A 91 26.43 4.28 8.45
C PRO A 91 27.04 5.12 9.58
N GLU A 92 26.76 6.43 9.64
CA GLU A 92 27.26 7.28 10.73
C GLU A 92 26.63 6.88 12.06
N LEU A 93 25.31 6.63 12.09
CA LEU A 93 24.63 6.15 13.30
C LEU A 93 25.24 4.84 13.79
N PHE A 94 25.44 3.88 12.87
CA PHE A 94 26.05 2.59 13.20
C PHE A 94 27.48 2.75 13.72
N PHE A 95 28.27 3.68 13.17
CA PHE A 95 29.57 4.01 13.71
C PHE A 95 29.50 4.48 15.17
N TYR A 96 28.59 5.42 15.49
CA TYR A 96 28.44 5.89 16.87
C TYR A 96 27.94 4.81 17.83
N LEU A 97 26.89 4.07 17.46
CA LEU A 97 26.34 2.99 18.29
C LEU A 97 27.38 1.89 18.54
N SER A 98 28.25 1.61 17.56
CA SER A 98 29.27 0.56 17.67
C SER A 98 30.31 0.81 18.76
N ASN A 99 30.42 2.04 19.25
CA ASN A 99 31.36 2.42 20.31
C ASN A 99 31.06 1.70 21.63
N CYS A 100 29.78 1.60 22.00
CA CYS A 100 29.38 1.09 23.31
C CYS A 100 28.21 0.10 23.26
N SER A 101 27.26 0.26 22.33
CA SER A 101 26.01 -0.50 22.33
C SER A 101 26.03 -1.73 21.40
N LYS A 102 27.13 -2.02 20.70
CA LYS A 102 27.19 -3.15 19.75
C LYS A 102 26.85 -4.51 20.37
N ASP A 103 27.25 -4.72 21.62
CA ASP A 103 27.09 -6.01 22.31
C ASP A 103 25.81 -6.05 23.17
N THR A 104 25.09 -4.94 23.28
CA THR A 104 23.92 -4.79 24.17
C THR A 104 22.63 -4.44 23.43
N LEU A 105 22.69 -3.78 22.28
CA LEU A 105 21.51 -3.35 21.54
C LEU A 105 20.76 -4.56 20.97
N GLU A 106 19.49 -4.70 21.37
CA GLU A 106 18.60 -5.80 20.99
C GLU A 106 17.56 -5.35 19.95
N THR A 107 17.06 -4.11 20.06
CA THR A 107 16.02 -3.56 19.19
C THR A 107 16.36 -2.14 18.75
N LEU A 108 16.31 -1.89 17.44
CA LEU A 108 16.52 -0.58 16.83
C LEU A 108 15.38 -0.25 15.86
N LEU A 109 14.58 0.75 16.22
CA LEU A 109 13.42 1.20 15.43
C LEU A 109 13.70 2.60 14.86
N LEU A 110 13.85 2.69 13.54
CA LEU A 110 14.20 3.91 12.81
C LEU A 110 13.24 4.18 11.64
N ASN A 111 12.17 3.41 11.53
CA ASN A 111 11.20 3.52 10.45
C ASN A 111 10.50 4.88 10.39
N ASP A 112 10.02 5.24 9.20
CA ASP A 112 9.31 6.50 8.92
C ASP A 112 10.14 7.73 9.32
N ASN A 113 11.29 7.90 8.65
CA ASN A 113 12.21 9.03 8.82
C ASN A 113 12.74 9.48 7.43
N ILE A 114 13.76 10.34 7.40
CA ILE A 114 14.41 10.81 6.16
C ILE A 114 15.90 10.41 6.18
N LEU A 115 16.22 9.25 6.75
CA LEU A 115 17.58 8.72 6.78
C LEU A 115 17.99 8.32 5.37
N SER A 116 19.28 8.45 5.09
CA SER A 116 19.86 8.16 3.77
C SER A 116 21.17 7.40 3.90
N GLY A 117 21.79 7.07 2.78
CA GLY A 117 23.09 6.41 2.74
C GLY A 117 22.99 4.90 2.59
N SER A 118 24.17 4.29 2.47
CA SER A 118 24.30 2.85 2.24
C SER A 118 23.90 2.03 3.46
N PHE A 119 23.42 0.82 3.21
CA PHE A 119 23.11 -0.13 4.25
C PHE A 119 24.41 -0.71 4.90
N PRO A 120 24.66 -0.50 6.21
CA PRO A 120 25.90 -0.91 6.86
C PRO A 120 25.92 -2.41 7.21
N ASP A 121 27.11 -2.93 7.57
CA ASP A 121 27.22 -4.26 8.18
C ASP A 121 26.75 -4.21 9.65
N PHE A 122 25.45 -4.42 9.85
CA PHE A 122 24.84 -4.45 11.17
C PHE A 122 25.12 -5.76 11.93
N THR A 123 25.72 -6.78 11.30
CA THR A 123 25.99 -8.06 12.00
C THR A 123 27.07 -7.95 13.07
N LEU A 124 27.80 -6.83 13.09
CA LEU A 124 28.67 -6.43 14.19
C LEU A 124 27.93 -6.20 15.52
N PHE A 125 26.59 -6.09 15.48
CA PHE A 125 25.75 -5.93 16.66
C PHE A 125 25.26 -7.32 17.12
N SER A 126 26.05 -7.97 17.97
CA SER A 126 25.91 -9.38 18.32
C SER A 126 24.62 -9.71 19.07
N SER A 127 24.01 -8.73 19.74
CA SER A 127 22.75 -8.88 20.49
C SER A 127 21.51 -8.47 19.71
N LEU A 128 21.66 -7.89 18.50
CA LEU A 128 20.53 -7.32 17.76
C LEU A 128 19.56 -8.43 17.30
N ARG A 129 18.28 -8.25 17.63
CA ARG A 129 17.16 -9.15 17.33
C ARG A 129 16.15 -8.51 16.37
N GLU A 130 16.00 -7.20 16.42
CA GLU A 130 15.02 -6.48 15.61
C GLU A 130 15.61 -5.19 15.05
N LEU A 131 15.47 -5.03 13.74
CA LEU A 131 15.88 -3.85 13.00
C LEU A 131 14.78 -3.42 12.04
N GLN A 132 14.18 -2.26 12.30
CA GLN A 132 13.14 -1.67 11.46
C GLN A 132 13.61 -0.33 10.87
N LEU A 133 13.65 -0.24 9.54
CA LEU A 133 14.18 0.88 8.77
C LEU A 133 13.25 1.28 7.61
N GLN A 134 12.06 0.71 7.52
CA GLN A 134 11.11 0.97 6.45
C GLN A 134 10.69 2.45 6.37
N GLY A 135 10.37 2.94 5.17
CA GLY A 135 9.94 4.32 4.97
C GLY A 135 11.06 5.35 5.21
N ASN A 136 12.23 5.10 4.62
CA ASN A 136 13.39 6.00 4.62
C ASN A 136 13.90 6.21 3.18
N ASN A 137 15.02 6.94 3.00
CA ASN A 137 15.68 7.14 1.70
C ASN A 137 17.02 6.38 1.63
N LEU A 138 17.11 5.19 2.23
CA LEU A 138 18.32 4.37 2.20
C LEU A 138 18.61 3.93 0.76
N ASN A 139 19.89 3.90 0.37
CA ASN A 139 20.30 3.62 -0.99
C ASN A 139 21.54 2.72 -1.06
N GLY A 140 22.11 2.53 -2.25
CA GLY A 140 23.24 1.64 -2.44
C GLY A 140 22.86 0.16 -2.31
N SER A 141 23.83 -0.73 -2.14
CA SER A 141 23.59 -2.16 -2.01
C SER A 141 23.79 -2.66 -0.59
N PHE A 142 23.26 -3.85 -0.31
CA PHE A 142 23.73 -4.64 0.83
C PHE A 142 25.26 -4.81 0.79
N PRO A 143 25.92 -4.98 1.95
CA PRO A 143 27.32 -5.40 2.03
C PRO A 143 27.54 -6.69 1.24
N LYS A 144 28.69 -6.81 0.55
CA LYS A 144 29.07 -8.03 -0.19
C LYS A 144 29.15 -9.27 0.71
N SER A 145 29.47 -9.05 1.98
CA SER A 145 29.53 -10.06 3.03
C SER A 145 29.21 -9.39 4.35
N PHE A 146 28.53 -10.11 5.23
CA PHE A 146 28.36 -9.72 6.62
C PHE A 146 29.48 -10.32 7.48
N GLY A 147 29.94 -9.59 8.50
CA GLY A 147 31.11 -9.95 9.29
C GLY A 147 30.88 -11.09 10.28
N GLN A 148 29.66 -11.26 10.81
CA GLN A 148 29.36 -12.22 11.88
C GLN A 148 28.00 -12.91 11.69
N LEU A 149 27.81 -14.04 12.38
CA LEU A 149 26.49 -14.65 12.52
C LEU A 149 25.59 -13.70 13.32
N SER A 150 24.36 -13.54 12.86
CA SER A 150 23.42 -12.60 13.45
C SER A 150 22.37 -13.31 14.30
N ASN A 151 22.00 -12.68 15.42
CA ASN A 151 20.85 -13.07 16.25
C ASN A 151 19.53 -12.45 15.79
N LEU A 152 19.53 -11.76 14.64
CA LEU A 152 18.38 -11.05 14.12
C LEU A 152 17.22 -12.01 13.86
N THR A 153 16.05 -11.61 14.33
CA THR A 153 14.77 -12.30 14.17
C THR A 153 13.82 -11.53 13.25
N ILE A 154 13.90 -10.21 13.22
CA ILE A 154 13.03 -9.33 12.42
C ILE A 154 13.91 -8.31 11.69
N LEU A 155 13.79 -8.28 10.35
CA LEU A 155 14.42 -7.29 9.48
C LEU A 155 13.37 -6.68 8.56
N VAL A 156 13.10 -5.38 8.74
CA VAL A 156 12.10 -4.65 7.94
C VAL A 156 12.77 -3.46 7.26
N LEU A 157 12.87 -3.51 5.93
CA LEU A 157 13.56 -2.52 5.08
C LEU A 157 12.68 -1.97 3.96
N ASP A 158 11.37 -2.26 3.99
CA ASP A 158 10.46 -1.90 2.90
C ASP A 158 10.49 -0.40 2.59
N ASN A 159 10.08 -0.02 1.40
CA ASN A 159 9.90 1.39 1.05
C ASN A 159 11.18 2.22 1.24
N ASN A 160 12.24 1.79 0.54
CA ASN A 160 13.54 2.46 0.49
C ASN A 160 14.05 2.50 -0.97
N ASN A 161 15.30 2.88 -1.21
CA ASN A 161 15.94 2.92 -2.53
C ASN A 161 17.14 1.96 -2.62
N LEU A 162 17.12 0.84 -1.88
CA LEU A 162 18.19 -0.15 -1.90
C LEU A 162 18.24 -0.86 -3.25
N GLY A 163 19.43 -1.00 -3.83
CA GLY A 163 19.64 -1.67 -5.10
C GLY A 163 20.74 -2.73 -5.05
N GLY A 164 21.11 -3.25 -6.22
CA GLY A 164 22.05 -4.37 -6.31
C GLY A 164 21.41 -5.70 -5.88
N SER A 165 22.23 -6.75 -5.82
CA SER A 165 21.76 -8.09 -5.50
C SER A 165 21.59 -8.33 -4.01
N ILE A 166 20.58 -9.13 -3.65
CA ILE A 166 20.43 -9.67 -2.29
C ILE A 166 21.67 -10.55 -1.99
N PRO A 167 22.37 -10.33 -0.87
CA PRO A 167 23.61 -11.04 -0.53
C PRO A 167 23.29 -12.46 -0.03
N ASP A 168 24.34 -13.21 0.31
CA ASP A 168 24.17 -14.47 1.03
C ASP A 168 23.53 -14.21 2.41
N LEU A 169 22.33 -14.78 2.64
CA LEU A 169 21.57 -14.67 3.88
C LEU A 169 21.90 -15.77 4.90
N SER A 170 22.89 -16.63 4.64
CA SER A 170 23.26 -17.74 5.52
C SER A 170 23.66 -17.32 6.94
N VAL A 171 24.01 -16.05 7.14
CA VAL A 171 24.34 -15.47 8.45
C VAL A 171 23.12 -15.23 9.35
N PHE A 172 21.90 -15.18 8.79
CA PHE A 172 20.66 -14.82 9.50
C PHE A 172 19.86 -16.05 9.96
N VAL A 173 20.52 -17.07 10.51
CA VAL A 173 19.90 -18.37 10.86
C VAL A 173 18.75 -18.28 11.88
N SER A 174 18.61 -17.16 12.58
CA SER A 174 17.52 -16.91 13.54
C SER A 174 16.35 -16.12 12.99
N LEU A 175 16.42 -15.67 11.72
CA LEU A 175 15.45 -14.77 11.11
C LEU A 175 14.08 -15.45 10.98
N LYS A 176 13.05 -14.71 11.38
CA LYS A 176 11.64 -15.08 11.28
C LYS A 176 10.92 -14.20 10.27
N GLU A 177 11.24 -12.92 10.23
CA GLU A 177 10.58 -11.95 9.36
C GLU A 177 11.62 -11.23 8.53
N LEU A 178 11.48 -11.32 7.20
CA LEU A 178 12.27 -10.60 6.24
C LEU A 178 11.35 -9.81 5.32
N HIS A 179 11.38 -8.49 5.47
CA HIS A 179 10.66 -7.58 4.59
C HIS A 179 11.64 -6.64 3.91
N ILE A 180 11.75 -6.77 2.59
CA ILE A 180 12.65 -5.97 1.75
C ILE A 180 11.93 -5.51 0.48
N GLY A 181 10.59 -5.44 0.54
CA GLY A 181 9.73 -5.01 -0.54
C GLY A 181 9.90 -3.54 -0.89
N ASP A 182 9.31 -3.09 -2.00
CA ASP A 182 9.32 -1.69 -2.45
C ASP A 182 10.73 -1.05 -2.41
N ASN A 183 11.65 -1.67 -3.15
CA ASN A 183 13.04 -1.24 -3.29
C ASN A 183 13.47 -1.37 -4.78
N LEU A 184 14.78 -1.22 -5.05
CA LEU A 184 15.39 -1.33 -6.39
C LEU A 184 16.32 -2.56 -6.50
N LEU A 185 16.10 -3.59 -5.68
CA LEU A 185 16.95 -4.78 -5.62
C LEU A 185 16.83 -5.57 -6.93
N ASN A 186 17.96 -6.08 -7.43
CA ASN A 186 18.04 -6.74 -8.74
C ASN A 186 18.80 -8.07 -8.69
N GLY A 187 18.93 -8.72 -9.84
CA GLY A 187 19.54 -10.05 -9.93
C GLY A 187 18.62 -11.13 -9.37
N THR A 188 19.19 -12.24 -8.90
CA THR A 188 18.41 -13.41 -8.46
C THR A 188 18.19 -13.44 -6.95
N LEU A 189 17.08 -14.05 -6.52
CA LEU A 189 16.94 -14.49 -5.13
C LEU A 189 18.12 -15.42 -4.75
N PRO A 190 18.75 -15.28 -3.58
CA PRO A 190 19.88 -16.11 -3.19
C PRO A 190 19.39 -17.46 -2.68
N LYS A 191 20.07 -18.55 -3.06
CA LYS A 191 19.70 -19.92 -2.61
C LYS A 191 19.75 -20.09 -1.11
N SER A 192 20.56 -19.30 -0.41
CA SER A 192 20.68 -19.36 1.05
C SER A 192 19.44 -18.90 1.80
N ILE A 193 18.44 -18.32 1.11
CA ILE A 193 17.12 -18.12 1.69
C ILE A 193 16.53 -19.46 2.18
N GLY A 194 16.81 -20.56 1.47
CA GLY A 194 16.42 -21.90 1.88
C GLY A 194 17.12 -22.43 3.13
N ASN A 195 18.06 -21.69 3.73
CA ASN A 195 18.67 -22.04 5.01
C ASN A 195 17.95 -21.40 6.22
N LEU A 196 17.02 -20.47 5.98
CA LEU A 196 16.31 -19.73 7.01
C LEU A 196 15.14 -20.55 7.59
N SER A 197 15.44 -21.67 8.24
CA SER A 197 14.43 -22.63 8.72
C SER A 197 13.40 -22.09 9.72
N LYS A 198 13.68 -20.92 10.33
CA LYS A 198 12.77 -20.22 11.24
C LYS A 198 11.88 -19.17 10.56
N LEU A 199 12.06 -18.94 9.26
CA LEU A 199 11.36 -17.89 8.52
C LEU A 199 9.87 -18.19 8.49
N GLU A 200 9.09 -17.22 8.96
CA GLU A 200 7.64 -17.19 9.06
C GLU A 200 7.07 -16.23 8.00
N VAL A 201 7.75 -15.10 7.74
CA VAL A 201 7.35 -14.08 6.76
C VAL A 201 8.48 -13.80 5.77
N LEU A 202 8.18 -13.88 4.48
CA LEU A 202 9.04 -13.47 3.40
C LEU A 202 8.33 -12.50 2.47
N ASP A 203 8.79 -11.26 2.45
CA ASP A 203 8.35 -10.22 1.52
C ASP A 203 9.56 -9.66 0.74
N VAL A 204 9.57 -9.90 -0.57
CA VAL A 204 10.54 -9.34 -1.52
C VAL A 204 9.83 -8.62 -2.68
N SER A 205 8.57 -8.22 -2.45
CA SER A 205 7.69 -7.64 -3.46
C SER A 205 8.25 -6.35 -4.07
N SER A 206 7.73 -5.94 -5.22
CA SER A 206 8.01 -4.62 -5.82
C SER A 206 9.51 -4.30 -5.90
N ASN A 207 10.24 -5.19 -6.56
CA ASN A 207 11.67 -5.06 -6.82
C ASN A 207 11.98 -5.42 -8.29
N LEU A 208 13.26 -5.47 -8.65
CA LEU A 208 13.74 -5.84 -9.98
C LEU A 208 14.34 -7.26 -10.00
N LEU A 209 13.84 -8.16 -9.14
CA LEU A 209 14.37 -9.52 -9.04
C LEU A 209 13.98 -10.36 -10.25
N GLU A 210 14.90 -11.20 -10.71
CA GLU A 210 14.74 -12.05 -11.87
C GLU A 210 15.30 -13.46 -11.64
N GLY A 211 15.21 -14.31 -12.65
CA GLY A 211 15.72 -15.67 -12.62
C GLY A 211 14.70 -16.69 -12.13
N THR A 212 15.16 -17.92 -11.91
CA THR A 212 14.30 -19.07 -11.65
C THR A 212 14.36 -19.50 -10.18
N VAL A 213 13.21 -19.46 -9.51
CA VAL A 213 13.01 -20.03 -8.17
C VAL A 213 12.60 -21.50 -8.33
N THR A 214 13.34 -22.37 -7.66
CA THR A 214 13.07 -23.82 -7.59
C THR A 214 12.76 -24.21 -6.14
N GLU A 215 12.36 -25.45 -5.91
CA GLU A 215 11.97 -25.95 -4.58
C GLU A 215 13.08 -25.80 -3.56
N ALA A 216 14.35 -25.86 -3.98
CA ALA A 216 15.51 -25.73 -3.10
C ALA A 216 15.56 -24.39 -2.34
N TYR A 217 14.88 -23.36 -2.86
CA TYR A 217 14.79 -22.05 -2.19
C TYR A 217 13.84 -22.09 -1.00
N LEU A 218 12.86 -22.99 -1.00
CA LEU A 218 11.75 -23.00 -0.04
C LEU A 218 11.69 -24.30 0.77
N SER A 219 12.48 -25.33 0.43
CA SER A 219 12.35 -26.69 0.94
C SER A 219 12.63 -26.88 2.44
N ASN A 220 13.26 -25.91 3.11
CA ASN A 220 13.49 -25.96 4.56
C ASN A 220 12.68 -24.92 5.33
N LEU A 221 11.82 -24.15 4.66
CA LEU A 221 11.05 -23.06 5.28
C LEU A 221 9.78 -23.58 5.96
N SER A 222 9.92 -24.55 6.85
CA SER A 222 8.79 -25.27 7.46
C SER A 222 7.81 -24.42 8.29
N ARG A 223 8.18 -23.17 8.60
CA ARG A 223 7.37 -22.21 9.35
C ARG A 223 6.73 -21.12 8.51
N LEU A 224 7.01 -21.09 7.21
CA LEU A 224 6.57 -20.02 6.34
C LEU A 224 5.04 -19.97 6.27
N SER A 225 4.46 -18.82 6.62
CA SER A 225 3.02 -18.58 6.57
C SER A 225 2.66 -17.41 5.63
N TYR A 226 3.58 -16.46 5.42
CA TYR A 226 3.39 -15.34 4.50
C TYR A 226 4.47 -15.36 3.42
N LEU A 227 4.04 -15.32 2.16
CA LEU A 227 4.92 -15.27 1.01
C LEU A 227 4.45 -14.24 -0.01
N ASP A 228 5.24 -13.17 -0.15
CA ASP A 228 5.07 -12.17 -1.18
C ASP A 228 6.31 -12.06 -2.08
N LEU A 229 6.12 -12.45 -3.33
CA LEU A 229 7.11 -12.36 -4.42
C LEU A 229 6.64 -11.39 -5.53
N SER A 230 5.53 -10.68 -5.30
CA SER A 230 4.82 -9.93 -6.33
C SER A 230 5.66 -8.83 -6.97
N SER A 231 5.24 -8.38 -8.16
CA SER A 231 5.85 -7.22 -8.83
C SER A 231 7.37 -7.38 -9.05
N ASN A 232 7.77 -8.59 -9.48
CA ASN A 232 9.13 -8.95 -9.87
C ASN A 232 9.11 -9.72 -11.20
N SER A 233 10.27 -10.03 -11.77
CA SER A 233 10.42 -10.83 -13.00
C SER A 233 10.78 -12.31 -12.74
N LEU A 234 10.40 -12.84 -11.57
CA LEU A 234 10.75 -14.19 -11.13
C LEU A 234 9.99 -15.27 -11.93
N THR A 235 10.67 -16.38 -12.24
CA THR A 235 10.06 -17.59 -12.82
C THR A 235 10.02 -18.69 -11.79
N LEU A 236 8.85 -19.27 -11.55
CA LEU A 236 8.64 -20.28 -10.52
C LEU A 236 8.55 -21.65 -11.19
N ASN A 237 9.63 -22.43 -11.07
CA ASN A 237 9.75 -23.73 -11.71
C ASN A 237 9.82 -24.84 -10.66
N PHE A 238 8.64 -25.26 -10.18
CA PHE A 238 8.49 -26.36 -9.24
C PHE A 238 7.98 -27.61 -9.96
N LYS A 239 8.48 -28.77 -9.54
CA LYS A 239 8.03 -30.08 -9.98
C LYS A 239 6.59 -30.30 -9.57
N ASP A 240 5.85 -30.94 -10.46
CA ASP A 240 4.44 -31.30 -10.28
C ASP A 240 4.13 -32.11 -9.01
N ASN A 241 5.09 -32.88 -8.49
CA ASN A 241 4.95 -33.72 -7.31
C ASN A 241 5.57 -33.13 -6.05
N TRP A 242 6.01 -31.87 -6.11
CA TRP A 242 6.55 -31.20 -4.94
C TRP A 242 5.45 -30.86 -3.94
N VAL A 243 5.70 -31.20 -2.68
CA VAL A 243 4.87 -30.81 -1.53
C VAL A 243 5.73 -29.87 -0.68
N PRO A 244 5.39 -28.56 -0.61
CA PRO A 244 6.10 -27.63 0.26
C PRO A 244 5.94 -28.05 1.73
N PRO A 245 6.96 -27.83 2.59
CA PRO A 245 6.93 -28.23 4.00
C PRO A 245 6.13 -27.27 4.90
N PHE A 246 5.29 -26.41 4.32
CA PHE A 246 4.62 -25.31 5.00
C PHE A 246 3.17 -25.15 4.53
N GLN A 247 2.40 -24.37 5.29
CA GLN A 247 1.04 -23.96 4.98
C GLN A 247 0.96 -22.43 5.01
N LEU A 248 0.69 -21.84 3.86
CA LEU A 248 0.57 -20.39 3.73
C LEU A 248 -0.80 -19.90 4.17
N GLU A 249 -0.82 -18.74 4.82
CA GLU A 249 -1.98 -17.92 5.13
C GLU A 249 -2.21 -16.88 4.00
N THR A 250 -1.12 -16.35 3.44
CA THR A 250 -1.13 -15.36 2.36
C THR A 250 -0.16 -15.75 1.25
N ILE A 251 -0.64 -15.73 0.00
CA ILE A 251 0.11 -16.09 -1.20
C ILE A 251 0.01 -14.97 -2.24
N LEU A 252 1.07 -14.19 -2.39
CA LEU A 252 1.13 -13.06 -3.32
C LEU A 252 2.27 -13.28 -4.32
N MET A 253 1.90 -13.48 -5.59
CA MET A 253 2.83 -13.80 -6.68
C MET A 253 2.43 -13.10 -7.98
N ARG A 254 1.76 -11.94 -7.88
CA ARG A 254 1.45 -11.09 -9.03
C ARG A 254 2.71 -10.82 -9.86
N ASP A 255 2.56 -10.83 -11.19
CA ASP A 255 3.65 -10.63 -12.18
C ASP A 255 4.74 -11.71 -12.23
N CYS A 256 4.75 -12.68 -11.31
CA CYS A 256 5.66 -13.83 -11.38
C CYS A 256 5.25 -14.79 -12.50
N GLN A 257 6.20 -15.47 -13.13
CA GLN A 257 5.94 -16.45 -14.19
C GLN A 257 5.68 -17.83 -13.58
N LEU A 258 4.40 -18.16 -13.34
CA LEU A 258 3.97 -19.47 -12.81
C LEU A 258 3.47 -20.39 -13.93
N GLY A 259 2.98 -19.82 -15.03
CA GLY A 259 2.40 -20.54 -16.15
C GLY A 259 3.42 -21.33 -17.00
N PRO A 260 2.93 -22.06 -18.03
CA PRO A 260 1.58 -21.94 -18.59
C PRO A 260 0.49 -22.70 -17.84
N ARG A 261 0.84 -23.68 -16.98
CA ARG A 261 -0.12 -24.51 -16.24
C ARG A 261 -0.38 -23.97 -14.84
N PHE A 262 -1.48 -24.39 -14.22
CA PHE A 262 -1.70 -24.11 -12.80
C PHE A 262 -0.66 -24.84 -11.93
N PRO A 263 -0.04 -24.16 -10.95
CA PRO A 263 0.95 -24.77 -10.08
C PRO A 263 0.30 -25.78 -9.14
N LYS A 264 0.70 -27.05 -9.27
CA LYS A 264 0.08 -28.16 -8.53
C LYS A 264 0.28 -28.10 -7.02
N TRP A 265 1.37 -27.50 -6.56
CA TRP A 265 1.64 -27.37 -5.12
C TRP A 265 0.55 -26.58 -4.39
N LEU A 266 -0.20 -25.69 -5.07
CA LEU A 266 -1.36 -25.01 -4.47
C LEU A 266 -2.38 -25.99 -3.91
N GLN A 267 -2.55 -27.18 -4.51
CA GLN A 267 -3.46 -28.22 -4.01
C GLN A 267 -3.12 -28.71 -2.59
N THR A 268 -1.88 -28.50 -2.16
CA THR A 268 -1.39 -28.91 -0.85
C THR A 268 -1.61 -27.84 0.22
N GLN A 269 -2.08 -26.64 -0.17
CA GLN A 269 -2.32 -25.51 0.71
C GLN A 269 -3.81 -25.46 1.06
N HIS A 270 -4.14 -25.44 2.35
CA HIS A 270 -5.52 -25.59 2.81
C HIS A 270 -6.05 -24.42 3.64
N ASN A 271 -5.17 -23.50 4.07
CA ASN A 271 -5.51 -22.49 5.07
C ASN A 271 -5.35 -21.04 4.60
N PHE A 272 -4.98 -20.79 3.35
CA PHE A 272 -4.75 -19.43 2.90
C PHE A 272 -6.06 -18.63 2.79
N SER A 273 -6.04 -17.38 3.26
CA SER A 273 -7.14 -16.41 3.12
C SER A 273 -6.99 -15.54 1.88
N GLU A 274 -5.78 -15.43 1.35
CA GLU A 274 -5.48 -14.56 0.22
C GLU A 274 -4.60 -15.26 -0.83
N LEU A 275 -5.04 -15.16 -2.08
CA LEU A 275 -4.30 -15.65 -3.25
C LEU A 275 -4.32 -14.62 -4.37
N ASP A 276 -3.14 -14.09 -4.71
CA ASP A 276 -2.92 -13.28 -5.91
C ASP A 276 -1.88 -13.97 -6.82
N ILE A 277 -2.35 -14.51 -7.94
CA ILE A 277 -1.53 -15.03 -9.05
C ILE A 277 -1.93 -14.32 -10.36
N SER A 278 -2.25 -13.03 -10.26
CA SER A 278 -2.54 -12.19 -11.41
C SER A 278 -1.31 -11.94 -12.27
N ASN A 279 -1.52 -11.77 -13.58
CA ASN A 279 -0.45 -11.62 -14.58
C ASN A 279 0.63 -12.72 -14.52
N ALA A 280 0.24 -13.94 -14.15
CA ALA A 280 1.14 -15.04 -13.89
C ALA A 280 1.53 -15.88 -15.13
N ARG A 281 1.15 -15.41 -16.33
CA ARG A 281 1.29 -16.10 -17.63
C ARG A 281 0.60 -17.48 -17.70
N ILE A 282 -0.41 -17.72 -16.86
CA ILE A 282 -1.18 -18.96 -16.89
C ILE A 282 -2.08 -18.94 -18.13
N SER A 283 -2.04 -20.01 -18.91
CA SER A 283 -2.80 -20.14 -20.16
C SER A 283 -3.54 -21.48 -20.26
N ASP A 284 -3.83 -22.07 -19.10
CA ASP A 284 -4.47 -23.38 -18.98
C ASP A 284 -6.01 -23.26 -18.93
N THR A 285 -6.70 -24.39 -19.02
CA THR A 285 -8.08 -24.49 -18.56
C THR A 285 -8.08 -24.58 -17.03
N ILE A 286 -8.94 -23.81 -16.37
CA ILE A 286 -9.05 -23.83 -14.91
C ILE A 286 -9.44 -25.24 -14.42
N PRO A 287 -8.62 -25.90 -13.58
CA PRO A 287 -8.89 -27.26 -13.16
C PRO A 287 -9.93 -27.30 -12.04
N THR A 288 -10.69 -28.40 -11.95
CA THR A 288 -11.80 -28.52 -10.99
C THR A 288 -11.36 -28.41 -9.54
N TRP A 289 -10.17 -28.93 -9.21
CA TRP A 289 -9.60 -28.86 -7.86
C TRP A 289 -9.32 -27.42 -7.39
N PHE A 290 -9.14 -26.48 -8.32
CA PHE A 290 -8.82 -25.08 -7.98
C PHE A 290 -9.93 -24.44 -7.15
N TRP A 291 -11.17 -24.83 -7.42
CA TRP A 291 -12.34 -24.32 -6.72
C TRP A 291 -12.51 -24.89 -5.31
N ASP A 292 -11.75 -25.92 -4.95
CA ASP A 292 -11.83 -26.63 -3.67
C ASP A 292 -10.58 -26.40 -2.79
N LEU A 293 -9.77 -25.38 -3.08
CA LEU A 293 -8.47 -25.14 -2.44
C LEU A 293 -8.54 -24.81 -0.94
N SER A 294 -9.13 -23.66 -0.59
CA SER A 294 -9.18 -23.15 0.77
C SER A 294 -10.59 -22.65 1.12
N PRO A 295 -11.22 -23.17 2.20
CA PRO A 295 -12.51 -22.67 2.68
C PRO A 295 -12.37 -21.30 3.36
N SER A 296 -11.15 -20.91 3.77
CA SER A 296 -10.85 -19.63 4.43
C SER A 296 -10.62 -18.48 3.45
N LEU A 297 -10.69 -18.75 2.14
CA LEU A 297 -10.38 -17.78 1.10
C LEU A 297 -11.31 -16.55 1.16
N SER A 298 -10.74 -15.39 1.46
CA SER A 298 -11.42 -14.09 1.49
C SER A 298 -11.09 -13.23 0.27
N PHE A 299 -9.90 -13.39 -0.33
CA PHE A 299 -9.51 -12.65 -1.52
C PHE A 299 -8.87 -13.57 -2.57
N LEU A 300 -9.37 -13.48 -3.81
CA LEU A 300 -8.86 -14.23 -4.94
C LEU A 300 -8.62 -13.30 -6.13
N ASN A 301 -7.37 -13.22 -6.59
CA ASN A 301 -7.01 -12.55 -7.82
C ASN A 301 -6.26 -13.50 -8.77
N ILE A 302 -6.87 -13.81 -9.92
CA ILE A 302 -6.24 -14.56 -11.02
C ILE A 302 -6.33 -13.80 -12.34
N SER A 303 -6.49 -12.48 -12.28
CA SER A 303 -6.69 -11.62 -13.43
C SER A 303 -5.45 -11.50 -14.32
N HIS A 304 -5.61 -10.90 -15.51
CA HIS A 304 -4.52 -10.68 -16.46
C HIS A 304 -3.78 -11.95 -16.88
N ASN A 305 -4.49 -13.07 -17.01
CA ASN A 305 -3.95 -14.32 -17.50
C ASN A 305 -4.62 -14.68 -18.84
N ARG A 306 -4.44 -15.93 -19.30
CA ARG A 306 -5.11 -16.49 -20.47
C ARG A 306 -5.95 -17.71 -20.07
N ILE A 307 -6.43 -17.75 -18.83
CA ILE A 307 -7.15 -18.88 -18.26
C ILE A 307 -8.49 -19.05 -18.98
N SER A 308 -8.82 -20.29 -19.32
CA SER A 308 -10.06 -20.66 -20.02
C SER A 308 -10.91 -21.62 -19.18
N GLY A 309 -12.15 -21.84 -19.60
CA GLY A 309 -13.08 -22.75 -18.95
C GLY A 309 -14.35 -22.05 -18.44
N VAL A 310 -15.27 -22.85 -17.91
CA VAL A 310 -16.56 -22.39 -17.39
C VAL A 310 -16.49 -22.32 -15.87
N LEU A 311 -16.99 -21.22 -15.31
CA LEU A 311 -17.01 -21.02 -13.85
C LEU A 311 -18.12 -21.86 -13.20
N PRO A 312 -17.84 -22.56 -12.07
CA PRO A 312 -18.88 -23.21 -11.29
C PRO A 312 -19.67 -22.19 -10.47
N ASN A 313 -20.66 -22.65 -9.70
CA ASN A 313 -21.31 -21.79 -8.71
C ASN A 313 -20.33 -21.45 -7.58
N LEU A 314 -19.83 -20.22 -7.58
CA LEU A 314 -18.79 -19.75 -6.68
C LEU A 314 -19.30 -19.51 -5.26
N THR A 315 -20.60 -19.23 -5.08
CA THR A 315 -21.22 -19.08 -3.76
C THR A 315 -20.99 -20.29 -2.85
N PHE A 316 -20.99 -21.51 -3.42
CA PHE A 316 -20.76 -22.73 -2.63
C PHE A 316 -19.29 -23.08 -2.49
N LYS A 317 -18.45 -22.65 -3.43
CA LYS A 317 -17.02 -22.93 -3.43
C LYS A 317 -16.28 -22.03 -2.46
N PHE A 318 -16.68 -20.75 -2.37
CA PHE A 318 -16.06 -19.77 -1.49
C PHE A 318 -17.13 -19.03 -0.65
N PRO A 319 -17.58 -19.60 0.47
CA PRO A 319 -18.66 -19.02 1.27
C PRO A 319 -18.27 -17.73 2.03
N HIS A 320 -16.97 -17.47 2.19
CA HIS A 320 -16.43 -16.33 2.93
C HIS A 320 -15.68 -15.33 2.03
N ILE A 321 -15.83 -15.46 0.71
CA ILE A 321 -15.11 -14.59 -0.24
C ILE A 321 -15.61 -13.15 -0.12
N PHE A 322 -14.69 -12.23 0.19
CA PHE A 322 -14.95 -10.80 0.19
C PHE A 322 -14.79 -10.23 -1.23
N GLY A 323 -13.68 -10.55 -1.88
CA GLY A 323 -13.33 -10.02 -3.20
C GLY A 323 -12.83 -11.09 -4.17
N ILE A 324 -13.31 -11.02 -5.40
CA ILE A 324 -12.84 -11.87 -6.50
C ILE A 324 -12.55 -11.04 -7.75
N ASP A 325 -11.35 -11.22 -8.31
CA ASP A 325 -10.93 -10.62 -9.57
C ASP A 325 -10.48 -11.71 -10.55
N LEU A 326 -11.32 -11.92 -11.57
CA LEU A 326 -11.12 -12.87 -12.67
C LEU A 326 -10.92 -12.14 -14.00
N SER A 327 -10.71 -10.82 -13.97
CA SER A 327 -10.72 -9.99 -15.16
C SER A 327 -9.57 -10.31 -16.12
N TYR A 328 -9.68 -9.89 -17.38
CA TYR A 328 -8.63 -10.11 -18.39
C TYR A 328 -8.21 -11.58 -18.53
N ASN A 329 -9.17 -12.42 -18.88
CA ASN A 329 -8.99 -13.86 -19.09
C ASN A 329 -9.82 -14.36 -20.29
N ASN A 330 -9.89 -15.68 -20.48
CA ASN A 330 -10.68 -16.34 -21.52
C ASN A 330 -11.84 -17.16 -20.94
N PHE A 331 -12.37 -16.81 -19.76
CA PHE A 331 -13.50 -17.53 -19.18
C PHE A 331 -14.75 -17.39 -20.05
N GLU A 332 -15.51 -18.48 -20.18
CA GLU A 332 -16.67 -18.58 -21.06
C GLU A 332 -17.89 -19.18 -20.36
N GLY A 333 -19.00 -19.26 -21.08
CA GLY A 333 -20.29 -19.71 -20.55
C GLY A 333 -21.07 -18.58 -19.88
N THR A 334 -22.08 -18.93 -19.09
CA THR A 334 -22.90 -17.97 -18.35
C THR A 334 -22.19 -17.48 -17.10
N LEU A 335 -22.49 -16.26 -16.66
CA LEU A 335 -21.99 -15.73 -15.40
C LEU A 335 -22.38 -16.65 -14.23
N PRO A 336 -21.42 -17.03 -13.34
CA PRO A 336 -21.72 -17.89 -12.21
C PRO A 336 -22.44 -17.10 -11.11
N PRO A 337 -23.28 -17.74 -10.28
CA PRO A 337 -23.66 -17.17 -9.00
C PRO A 337 -22.41 -16.97 -8.13
N VAL A 338 -22.28 -15.79 -7.53
CA VAL A 338 -21.18 -15.44 -6.63
C VAL A 338 -21.74 -14.65 -5.45
N ALA A 339 -21.35 -15.04 -4.24
CA ALA A 339 -21.70 -14.35 -3.00
C ALA A 339 -20.46 -13.63 -2.49
N SER A 340 -20.12 -12.52 -3.15
CA SER A 340 -19.00 -11.65 -2.77
C SER A 340 -19.45 -10.21 -2.66
N THR A 341 -18.69 -9.41 -1.91
CA THR A 341 -18.89 -7.95 -1.83
C THR A 341 -18.33 -7.27 -3.07
N VAL A 342 -17.19 -7.76 -3.57
CA VAL A 342 -16.51 -7.26 -4.76
C VAL A 342 -16.38 -8.40 -5.78
N ALA A 343 -16.82 -8.15 -7.02
CA ALA A 343 -16.66 -9.09 -8.12
C ALA A 343 -16.23 -8.37 -9.41
N ILE A 344 -15.05 -8.70 -9.91
CA ILE A 344 -14.47 -8.14 -11.14
C ILE A 344 -14.33 -9.28 -12.15
N LEU A 345 -15.22 -9.29 -13.15
CA LEU A 345 -15.33 -10.34 -14.17
C LEU A 345 -15.14 -9.78 -15.58
N SER A 346 -14.64 -8.55 -15.71
CA SER A 346 -14.50 -7.85 -16.97
C SER A 346 -13.47 -8.47 -17.91
N ASN A 347 -13.51 -8.12 -19.19
CA ASN A 347 -12.54 -8.59 -20.19
C ASN A 347 -12.43 -10.13 -20.25
N ASN A 348 -13.58 -10.77 -20.50
CA ASN A 348 -13.74 -12.22 -20.62
C ASN A 348 -14.69 -12.56 -21.78
N LYS A 349 -15.08 -13.84 -21.92
CA LYS A 349 -16.02 -14.33 -22.94
C LYS A 349 -17.36 -14.77 -22.33
N PHE A 350 -17.75 -14.23 -21.17
CA PHE A 350 -19.04 -14.57 -20.57
C PHE A 350 -20.19 -14.13 -21.47
N SER A 351 -21.21 -14.97 -21.58
CA SER A 351 -22.36 -14.77 -22.45
C SER A 351 -23.68 -15.03 -21.74
N GLY A 352 -24.80 -14.67 -22.38
CA GLY A 352 -26.13 -14.84 -21.82
C GLY A 352 -26.54 -13.71 -20.88
N SER A 353 -27.64 -13.94 -20.14
CA SER A 353 -28.26 -12.92 -19.29
C SER A 353 -27.58 -12.78 -17.93
N ILE A 354 -27.47 -11.53 -17.46
CA ILE A 354 -27.00 -11.23 -16.10
C ILE A 354 -28.02 -11.59 -15.02
N ALA A 355 -29.25 -11.96 -15.37
CA ALA A 355 -30.33 -12.21 -14.40
C ALA A 355 -29.95 -13.30 -13.37
N LEU A 356 -29.13 -14.27 -13.74
CA LEU A 356 -28.68 -15.35 -12.85
C LEU A 356 -27.81 -14.85 -11.68
N LEU A 357 -27.00 -13.81 -11.88
CA LEU A 357 -26.21 -13.19 -10.81
C LEU A 357 -27.08 -12.57 -9.72
N PHE A 358 -28.26 -12.10 -10.09
CA PHE A 358 -29.19 -11.39 -9.19
C PHE A 358 -30.34 -12.26 -8.69
N SER A 359 -30.33 -13.56 -9.03
CA SER A 359 -31.37 -14.51 -8.63
C SER A 359 -31.26 -14.94 -7.15
N ARG A 360 -30.14 -14.62 -6.48
CA ARG A 360 -29.90 -14.80 -5.04
C ARG A 360 -29.27 -13.53 -4.46
N ILE A 361 -29.45 -13.31 -3.16
CA ILE A 361 -29.03 -12.08 -2.45
C ILE A 361 -27.50 -11.98 -2.49
N SER A 362 -26.96 -11.27 -3.48
CA SER A 362 -25.56 -10.86 -3.53
C SER A 362 -25.48 -9.39 -3.18
N ASP A 363 -24.84 -9.05 -2.06
CA ASP A 363 -24.65 -7.68 -1.56
C ASP A 363 -23.39 -7.06 -2.19
N PHE A 364 -23.35 -6.98 -3.52
CA PHE A 364 -22.24 -6.39 -4.24
C PHE A 364 -22.12 -4.90 -3.91
N GLN A 365 -20.99 -4.48 -3.34
CA GLN A 365 -20.59 -3.08 -3.30
C GLN A 365 -19.94 -2.66 -4.61
N TYR A 366 -19.21 -3.58 -5.26
CA TYR A 366 -18.55 -3.35 -6.54
C TYR A 366 -18.71 -4.55 -7.48
N LEU A 367 -19.20 -4.28 -8.69
CA LEU A 367 -19.42 -5.29 -9.72
C LEU A 367 -18.99 -4.76 -11.09
N ASP A 368 -17.94 -5.36 -11.66
CA ASP A 368 -17.51 -5.06 -13.02
C ASP A 368 -17.72 -6.25 -13.95
N LEU A 369 -18.56 -6.05 -14.97
CA LEU A 369 -18.92 -7.01 -16.01
C LEU A 369 -18.63 -6.45 -17.42
N SER A 370 -17.80 -5.41 -17.53
CA SER A 370 -17.44 -4.79 -18.81
C SER A 370 -16.72 -5.77 -19.75
N ASP A 371 -16.70 -5.47 -21.04
CA ASP A 371 -15.96 -6.25 -22.05
C ASP A 371 -16.20 -7.76 -22.00
N ASN A 372 -17.47 -8.14 -22.08
CA ASN A 372 -17.96 -9.51 -22.19
C ASN A 372 -19.03 -9.61 -23.31
N GLN A 373 -19.52 -10.83 -23.59
CA GLN A 373 -20.52 -11.12 -24.62
C GLN A 373 -21.94 -11.24 -24.05
N LEU A 374 -22.25 -10.43 -23.02
CA LEU A 374 -23.51 -10.48 -22.29
C LEU A 374 -24.69 -9.94 -23.13
N SER A 375 -25.86 -10.55 -22.96
CA SER A 375 -27.06 -10.23 -23.74
C SER A 375 -28.33 -10.26 -22.86
N GLY A 376 -29.46 -9.81 -23.42
CA GLY A 376 -30.73 -9.72 -22.69
C GLY A 376 -30.89 -8.43 -21.89
N SER A 377 -31.98 -8.35 -21.11
CA SER A 377 -32.32 -7.17 -20.30
C SER A 377 -31.69 -7.23 -18.92
N LEU A 378 -31.44 -6.05 -18.34
CA LEU A 378 -31.15 -5.92 -16.92
C LEU A 378 -32.35 -6.46 -16.10
N PRO A 379 -32.14 -7.26 -15.03
CA PRO A 379 -33.24 -7.76 -14.20
C PRO A 379 -34.04 -6.60 -13.61
N ASN A 380 -35.37 -6.70 -13.71
CA ASN A 380 -36.30 -5.71 -13.17
C ASN A 380 -36.47 -5.95 -11.65
N CYS A 381 -35.40 -5.72 -10.89
CA CYS A 381 -35.34 -5.93 -9.45
C CYS A 381 -34.89 -4.64 -8.77
N SER A 382 -35.83 -3.83 -8.30
CA SER A 382 -35.55 -2.55 -7.62
C SER A 382 -34.65 -2.71 -6.39
N ASN A 383 -34.74 -3.82 -5.66
CA ASN A 383 -33.90 -4.09 -4.48
C ASN A 383 -32.47 -4.57 -4.83
N CYS A 384 -32.27 -5.20 -5.98
CA CYS A 384 -30.95 -5.69 -6.41
C CYS A 384 -30.03 -4.51 -6.77
N TRP A 385 -30.60 -3.46 -7.37
CA TRP A 385 -29.87 -2.25 -7.77
C TRP A 385 -29.71 -1.21 -6.65
N GLN A 386 -30.50 -1.31 -5.58
CA GLN A 386 -30.37 -0.43 -4.41
C GLN A 386 -29.19 -0.82 -3.51
N ARG A 387 -28.74 -2.08 -3.57
CA ARG A 387 -27.60 -2.60 -2.79
C ARG A 387 -26.27 -2.53 -3.54
N ILE A 388 -26.30 -2.51 -4.87
CA ILE A 388 -25.17 -2.05 -5.71
C ILE A 388 -25.08 -0.55 -5.55
N SER A 389 -24.25 -0.07 -4.62
CA SER A 389 -23.93 1.35 -4.55
C SER A 389 -23.23 1.77 -5.84
N LYS A 390 -24.02 2.36 -6.74
CA LYS A 390 -23.64 3.31 -7.80
C LYS A 390 -22.18 3.23 -8.28
N ARG A 391 -21.92 2.42 -9.29
CA ARG A 391 -21.03 2.77 -10.42
C ARG A 391 -21.23 1.74 -11.52
N PHE A 392 -21.74 2.18 -12.67
CA PHE A 392 -21.91 1.35 -13.86
C PHE A 392 -21.23 2.06 -15.03
N ARG A 393 -20.21 1.38 -15.56
CA ARG A 393 -19.67 1.43 -16.93
C ARG A 393 -19.22 2.79 -17.47
N VAL A 394 -17.92 2.89 -17.77
CA VAL A 394 -17.40 3.81 -18.80
C VAL A 394 -18.07 3.49 -20.13
N ARG A 395 -19.13 4.23 -20.45
CA ARG A 395 -19.66 4.32 -21.81
C ARG A 395 -18.91 5.43 -22.52
N ALA A 396 -18.86 5.39 -23.85
CA ALA A 396 -18.48 6.55 -24.62
C ALA A 396 -19.32 7.76 -24.15
N PHE A 397 -18.65 8.82 -23.71
CA PHE A 397 -19.28 10.04 -23.22
C PHE A 397 -20.14 10.63 -24.33
N SER A 398 -21.46 10.55 -24.20
CA SER A 398 -22.38 10.97 -25.27
C SER A 398 -22.35 12.49 -25.46
N GLU A 399 -22.66 12.96 -26.68
CA GLU A 399 -22.73 14.40 -26.98
C GLU A 399 -23.72 15.15 -26.07
N GLU A 400 -24.80 14.48 -25.64
CA GLU A 400 -25.80 15.02 -24.71
C GLU A 400 -25.24 15.18 -23.29
N GLN A 401 -24.54 14.17 -22.77
CA GLN A 401 -23.85 14.26 -21.48
C GLN A 401 -22.78 15.35 -21.49
N GLU A 402 -22.05 15.46 -22.60
CA GLU A 402 -21.04 16.48 -22.79
C GLU A 402 -21.64 17.89 -22.78
N ALA A 403 -22.72 18.11 -23.52
CA ALA A 403 -23.43 19.37 -23.54
C ALA A 403 -23.92 19.76 -22.13
N LEU A 404 -24.41 18.80 -21.34
CA LEU A 404 -24.84 19.04 -19.96
C LEU A 404 -23.68 19.46 -19.05
N VAL A 405 -22.54 18.76 -19.10
CA VAL A 405 -21.34 19.07 -18.29
C VAL A 405 -20.75 20.42 -18.70
N VAL A 406 -20.60 20.68 -20.00
CA VAL A 406 -20.08 21.96 -20.53
C VAL A 406 -20.98 23.13 -20.13
N LYS A 407 -22.29 23.00 -20.35
CA LYS A 407 -23.26 24.08 -20.08
C LYS A 407 -23.31 24.42 -18.60
N SER A 408 -23.37 23.40 -17.74
CA SER A 408 -23.41 23.59 -16.29
C SER A 408 -22.08 24.07 -15.73
N TRP A 409 -20.94 23.61 -16.24
CA TRP A 409 -19.63 24.16 -15.88
C TRP A 409 -19.53 25.64 -16.24
N ASN A 410 -19.94 26.05 -17.44
CA ASN A 410 -19.93 27.45 -17.85
C ASN A 410 -20.84 28.33 -16.97
N ALA A 411 -21.93 27.77 -16.43
CA ALA A 411 -22.79 28.46 -15.48
C ALA A 411 -22.12 28.58 -14.10
N MET A 412 -21.50 27.50 -13.59
CA MET A 412 -20.76 27.50 -12.31
C MET A 412 -19.51 28.40 -12.34
N LYS A 413 -18.77 28.41 -13.46
CA LYS A 413 -17.55 29.20 -13.66
C LYS A 413 -17.80 30.72 -13.59
N LYS A 414 -19.02 31.16 -13.89
CA LYS A 414 -19.46 32.56 -13.75
C LYS A 414 -19.86 32.93 -12.32
N LYS A 415 -19.99 31.95 -11.41
CA LYS A 415 -20.21 32.16 -9.97
C LYS A 415 -18.85 32.39 -9.27
N ASN A 416 -18.77 32.20 -7.96
CA ASN A 416 -17.52 32.33 -7.20
C ASN A 416 -16.81 30.96 -7.08
N PRO A 417 -15.86 30.62 -7.99
CA PRO A 417 -15.21 29.31 -7.98
C PRO A 417 -14.37 29.05 -6.72
N GLY A 418 -13.89 30.10 -6.06
CA GLY A 418 -13.17 29.95 -4.79
C GLY A 418 -14.07 29.50 -3.65
N GLU A 419 -15.33 29.96 -3.63
CA GLU A 419 -16.32 29.50 -2.66
C GLU A 419 -16.81 28.09 -2.97
N LEU A 420 -16.99 27.77 -4.25
CA LEU A 420 -17.37 26.42 -4.68
C LEU A 420 -16.27 25.41 -4.37
N GLY A 421 -15.00 25.75 -4.62
CA GLY A 421 -13.86 24.93 -4.27
C GLY A 421 -13.76 24.69 -2.76
N LEU A 422 -13.93 25.74 -1.94
CA LEU A 422 -13.92 25.60 -0.48
C LEU A 422 -15.04 24.65 0.00
N LYS A 423 -16.28 24.84 -0.47
CA LYS A 423 -17.40 23.95 -0.15
C LYS A 423 -17.15 22.49 -0.54
N PHE A 424 -16.58 22.28 -1.73
CA PHE A 424 -16.20 20.97 -2.23
C PHE A 424 -15.25 20.25 -1.27
N PHE A 425 -14.19 20.92 -0.82
CA PHE A 425 -13.21 20.33 0.12
C PHE A 425 -13.79 20.11 1.51
N LEU A 426 -14.56 21.05 2.04
CA LEU A 426 -15.21 20.88 3.34
C LEU A 426 -16.12 19.65 3.36
N ARG A 427 -16.82 19.40 2.25
CA ARG A 427 -17.68 18.22 2.10
C ARG A 427 -16.87 16.91 1.98
N ILE A 428 -15.73 16.91 1.28
CA ILE A 428 -14.80 15.77 1.29
C ILE A 428 -14.39 15.46 2.73
N PHE A 429 -14.03 16.48 3.50
CA PHE A 429 -13.57 16.31 4.88
C PHE A 429 -14.66 15.94 5.89
N GLU A 430 -15.91 16.31 5.61
CA GLU A 430 -17.07 15.87 6.40
C GLU A 430 -17.29 14.35 6.23
N ILE A 431 -17.15 13.85 5.01
CA ILE A 431 -17.39 12.44 4.67
C ILE A 431 -16.17 11.56 4.99
N ALA A 432 -14.97 12.06 4.71
CA ALA A 432 -13.70 11.43 5.01
C ALA A 432 -12.79 12.38 5.78
N PRO A 433 -12.94 12.48 7.11
CA PRO A 433 -12.09 13.32 7.95
C PRO A 433 -10.60 13.00 7.83
N SER A 434 -10.26 11.74 7.51
CA SER A 434 -8.88 11.29 7.24
C SER A 434 -8.24 12.00 6.05
N ALA A 435 -9.02 12.43 5.04
CA ALA A 435 -8.50 13.10 3.86
C ALA A 435 -7.83 14.45 4.17
N LYS A 436 -8.11 15.07 5.33
CA LYS A 436 -7.40 16.27 5.81
C LYS A 436 -5.89 16.03 5.93
N LYS A 437 -5.51 14.79 6.28
CA LYS A 437 -4.11 14.38 6.49
C LYS A 437 -3.29 14.34 5.19
N LEU A 438 -3.96 14.33 4.03
CA LEU A 438 -3.32 14.38 2.71
C LEU A 438 -2.79 15.79 2.36
N PHE A 439 -3.32 16.83 3.02
CA PHE A 439 -2.93 18.22 2.77
C PHE A 439 -2.02 18.72 3.89
N LYS A 440 -0.73 18.87 3.60
CA LYS A 440 0.27 19.32 4.59
C LYS A 440 -0.14 20.61 5.33
N PHE A 441 -0.68 21.59 4.60
CA PHE A 441 -1.12 22.87 5.17
C PHE A 441 -2.41 22.80 6.02
N LEU A 442 -3.11 21.67 6.02
CA LEU A 442 -4.25 21.38 6.92
C LEU A 442 -3.86 20.44 8.06
N LYS A 443 -3.02 19.43 7.76
CA LYS A 443 -2.48 18.49 8.75
C LYS A 443 -1.75 19.21 9.88
N ASP A 444 -1.05 20.29 9.54
CA ASP A 444 -0.16 21.01 10.45
C ASP A 444 -0.73 22.37 10.91
N SER A 445 -2.07 22.56 10.88
CA SER A 445 -2.71 23.86 11.14
C SER A 445 -3.72 23.82 12.28
N ASP A 446 -3.58 24.75 13.23
CA ASP A 446 -4.55 24.98 14.33
C ASP A 446 -5.75 25.85 13.92
N VAL A 447 -5.75 26.35 12.68
CA VAL A 447 -6.82 27.19 12.16
C VAL A 447 -7.97 26.29 11.70
N PRO A 448 -9.23 26.56 12.09
CA PRO A 448 -10.38 25.83 11.58
C PRO A 448 -10.33 25.72 10.05
N VAL A 449 -10.68 24.54 9.52
CA VAL A 449 -10.46 24.21 8.12
C VAL A 449 -11.11 25.23 7.19
N GLU A 450 -12.28 25.76 7.55
CA GLU A 450 -13.02 26.78 6.77
C GLU A 450 -12.29 28.14 6.72
N GLN A 451 -11.43 28.41 7.70
CA GLN A 451 -10.72 29.66 7.91
C GLN A 451 -9.23 29.57 7.52
N ASN A 452 -8.76 28.39 7.11
CA ASN A 452 -7.37 28.19 6.71
C ASN A 452 -7.08 29.00 5.43
N PRO A 453 -6.11 29.94 5.46
CA PRO A 453 -5.87 30.87 4.35
C PRO A 453 -5.31 30.19 3.09
N GLN A 454 -4.76 28.98 3.21
CA GLN A 454 -4.21 28.20 2.10
C GLN A 454 -5.25 27.28 1.46
N LEU A 455 -6.31 26.90 2.21
CA LEU A 455 -7.32 25.99 1.70
C LEU A 455 -8.13 26.60 0.56
N LYS A 456 -8.68 27.80 0.73
CA LYS A 456 -9.56 28.39 -0.29
C LYS A 456 -8.88 28.58 -1.65
N PRO A 457 -7.64 29.10 -1.74
CA PRO A 457 -6.91 29.18 -3.01
C PRO A 457 -6.57 27.80 -3.60
N HIS A 458 -6.15 26.84 -2.77
CA HIS A 458 -5.84 25.48 -3.23
C HIS A 458 -7.10 24.77 -3.76
N ALA A 459 -8.17 24.82 -2.98
CA ALA A 459 -9.45 24.22 -3.27
C ALA A 459 -10.09 24.81 -4.54
N MET A 460 -9.94 26.13 -4.77
CA MET A 460 -10.33 26.77 -6.02
C MET A 460 -9.60 26.15 -7.21
N THR A 461 -8.26 26.04 -7.13
CA THR A 461 -7.43 25.50 -8.21
C THR A 461 -7.79 24.05 -8.52
N VAL A 462 -7.91 23.20 -7.50
CA VAL A 462 -8.25 21.78 -7.69
C VAL A 462 -9.66 21.62 -8.23
N PHE A 463 -10.64 22.37 -7.71
CA PHE A 463 -12.03 22.30 -8.18
C PHE A 463 -12.18 22.74 -9.64
N VAL A 464 -11.55 23.86 -10.01
CA VAL A 464 -11.54 24.35 -11.40
C VAL A 464 -10.84 23.35 -12.32
N MET A 465 -9.66 22.86 -11.93
CA MET A 465 -8.91 21.88 -12.72
C MET A 465 -9.70 20.58 -12.90
N THR A 466 -10.39 20.10 -11.87
CA THR A 466 -11.23 18.89 -11.93
C THR A 466 -12.38 19.10 -12.92
N CYS A 467 -13.08 20.23 -12.84
CA CYS A 467 -14.19 20.53 -13.73
C CYS A 467 -13.74 20.76 -15.19
N GLU A 468 -12.64 21.46 -15.40
CA GLU A 468 -12.09 21.69 -16.74
C GLU A 468 -11.55 20.41 -17.37
N SER A 469 -10.91 19.53 -16.58
CA SER A 469 -10.45 18.22 -17.04
C SER A 469 -11.61 17.30 -17.40
N ALA A 470 -12.68 17.29 -16.58
CA ALA A 470 -13.92 16.59 -16.87
C ALA A 470 -14.58 17.06 -18.18
N VAL A 471 -14.50 18.36 -18.49
CA VAL A 471 -14.98 18.94 -19.76
C VAL A 471 -14.09 18.59 -20.96
N GLN A 472 -12.79 18.37 -20.75
CA GLN A 472 -11.79 18.10 -21.79
C GLN A 472 -11.72 16.62 -22.24
N LEU A 473 -12.40 15.69 -21.57
CA LEU A 473 -12.43 14.25 -21.89
C LEU A 473 -13.34 13.95 -23.12
N ARG A 474 -13.04 14.58 -24.27
CA ARG A 474 -14.00 14.75 -25.37
C ARG A 474 -13.81 13.86 -26.60
N LYS A 475 -12.62 13.34 -26.91
CA LYS A 475 -12.39 12.65 -28.20
C LYS A 475 -11.67 11.31 -28.05
N ALA A 476 -12.42 10.23 -28.30
CA ALA A 476 -11.96 8.85 -28.43
C ALA A 476 -11.39 8.17 -27.17
N GLY A 477 -11.83 8.55 -25.96
CA GLY A 477 -11.38 7.89 -24.73
C GLY A 477 -9.94 8.21 -24.34
N LYS A 478 -9.37 9.29 -24.86
CA LYS A 478 -8.12 9.88 -24.38
C LYS A 478 -8.41 11.26 -23.80
N ALA A 479 -7.95 11.47 -22.56
CA ALA A 479 -7.94 12.79 -21.95
C ALA A 479 -7.17 13.77 -22.84
N THR A 480 -7.75 14.93 -23.17
CA THR A 480 -6.98 16.06 -23.73
C THR A 480 -6.42 16.96 -22.63
N VAL A 481 -6.43 16.47 -21.39
CA VAL A 481 -5.56 16.95 -20.33
C VAL A 481 -4.13 16.67 -20.78
N ARG A 482 -3.23 17.66 -20.73
CA ARG A 482 -1.83 17.46 -21.13
C ARG A 482 -1.30 16.22 -20.42
N GLU A 483 -0.69 15.31 -21.16
CA GLU A 483 -0.15 14.04 -20.64
C GLU A 483 0.77 14.28 -19.42
N SER A 484 1.55 15.37 -19.45
CA SER A 484 2.36 15.82 -18.32
C SER A 484 1.53 16.12 -17.07
N THR A 485 0.38 16.77 -17.23
CA THR A 485 -0.50 17.14 -16.11
C THR A 485 -1.14 15.92 -15.48
N LEU A 486 -1.59 14.93 -16.27
CA LEU A 486 -2.11 13.67 -15.70
C LEU A 486 -1.02 12.85 -15.02
N LYS A 487 0.19 12.81 -15.58
CA LYS A 487 1.37 12.19 -14.94
C LYS A 487 1.73 12.86 -13.62
N ASP A 488 1.76 14.20 -13.60
CA ASP A 488 2.04 14.97 -12.39
C ASP A 488 0.95 14.75 -11.33
N LEU A 489 -0.33 14.72 -11.75
CA LEU A 489 -1.47 14.42 -10.88
C LEU A 489 -1.38 13.00 -10.33
N GLY A 490 -1.18 12.00 -11.18
CA GLY A 490 -1.03 10.59 -10.77
C GLY A 490 0.14 10.41 -9.82
N ALA A 491 1.32 10.92 -10.14
CA ALA A 491 2.48 10.89 -9.26
C ALA A 491 2.23 11.61 -7.93
N THR A 492 1.49 12.72 -7.94
CA THR A 492 1.09 13.46 -6.73
C THR A 492 0.10 12.65 -5.88
N HIS A 493 -0.91 12.03 -6.50
CA HIS A 493 -1.93 11.24 -5.80
C HIS A 493 -1.30 9.97 -5.23
N LEU A 494 -0.40 9.32 -5.97
CA LEU A 494 0.43 8.22 -5.47
C LEU A 494 1.29 8.67 -4.29
N LYS A 495 2.04 9.77 -4.44
CA LYS A 495 2.91 10.33 -3.39
C LYS A 495 2.19 10.62 -2.08
N TYR A 496 0.94 11.08 -2.15
CA TYR A 496 0.16 11.43 -0.96
C TYR A 496 -0.70 10.28 -0.44
N GLY A 497 -0.61 9.07 -1.02
CA GLY A 497 -1.35 7.90 -0.52
C GLY A 497 -2.84 7.94 -0.83
N VAL A 498 -3.22 8.53 -1.96
CA VAL A 498 -4.61 8.59 -2.39
C VAL A 498 -5.07 7.22 -2.88
N VAL A 499 -5.79 6.48 -2.06
CA VAL A 499 -6.46 5.21 -2.45
C VAL A 499 -7.83 5.42 -3.11
N ASP A 500 -8.40 4.36 -3.67
CA ASP A 500 -9.66 4.36 -4.42
C ASP A 500 -10.83 4.97 -3.63
N GLU A 501 -10.90 4.74 -2.31
CA GLU A 501 -11.92 5.32 -1.43
C GLU A 501 -11.92 6.85 -1.46
N HIS A 502 -10.76 7.49 -1.67
CA HIS A 502 -10.70 8.95 -1.76
C HIS A 502 -11.34 9.48 -3.06
N PHE A 503 -11.23 8.74 -4.17
CA PHE A 503 -11.89 9.11 -5.42
C PHE A 503 -13.42 8.97 -5.30
N GLU A 504 -13.91 8.00 -4.53
CA GLU A 504 -15.34 7.85 -4.22
C GLU A 504 -15.91 9.04 -3.44
N VAL A 505 -15.22 9.43 -2.37
CA VAL A 505 -15.61 10.57 -1.53
C VAL A 505 -15.58 11.86 -2.33
N THR A 506 -14.54 12.03 -3.16
CA THR A 506 -14.35 13.19 -4.01
C THR A 506 -15.45 13.30 -5.07
N LYS A 507 -15.86 12.18 -5.69
CA LYS A 507 -17.02 12.17 -6.62
C LYS A 507 -18.30 12.64 -5.95
N TYR A 508 -18.60 12.12 -4.76
CA TYR A 508 -19.81 12.51 -4.05
C TYR A 508 -19.81 14.00 -3.71
N ALA A 509 -18.70 14.49 -3.16
CA ALA A 509 -18.55 15.90 -2.81
C ALA A 509 -18.67 16.83 -4.02
N LEU A 510 -18.14 16.42 -5.17
CA LEU A 510 -18.25 17.14 -6.43
C LEU A 510 -19.73 17.27 -6.85
N LEU A 511 -20.46 16.16 -6.87
CA LEU A 511 -21.86 16.14 -7.29
C LEU A 511 -22.77 16.99 -6.39
N GLU A 512 -22.62 16.93 -5.07
CA GLU A 512 -23.42 17.77 -4.17
C GLU A 512 -23.02 19.25 -4.25
N THR A 513 -21.74 19.56 -4.50
CA THR A 513 -21.31 20.94 -4.74
C THR A 513 -21.91 21.50 -6.03
N ILE A 514 -21.95 20.71 -7.10
CA ILE A 514 -22.55 21.11 -8.38
C ILE A 514 -24.07 21.33 -8.22
N LYS A 515 -24.74 20.44 -7.50
CA LYS A 515 -26.19 20.53 -7.20
C LYS A 515 -26.54 21.82 -6.47
N GLU A 516 -25.75 22.24 -5.49
CA GLU A 516 -25.93 23.53 -4.81
C GLU A 516 -25.53 24.72 -5.69
N ALA A 517 -24.53 24.53 -6.54
CA ALA A 517 -24.00 25.59 -7.37
C ALA A 517 -24.96 25.97 -8.50
N VAL A 518 -25.71 25.03 -9.07
CA VAL A 518 -26.65 25.25 -10.19
C VAL A 518 -27.93 24.41 -10.01
N PRO A 519 -28.70 24.61 -8.92
CA PRO A 519 -29.89 23.82 -8.60
C PRO A 519 -30.96 23.90 -9.70
N GLU A 520 -31.02 25.02 -10.41
CA GLU A 520 -31.92 25.24 -11.55
C GLU A 520 -31.60 24.36 -12.77
N MET A 521 -30.37 23.84 -12.86
CA MET A 521 -29.93 22.94 -13.92
C MET A 521 -29.87 21.48 -13.46
N TRP A 522 -30.00 21.23 -12.16
CA TRP A 522 -29.75 19.92 -11.58
C TRP A 522 -30.86 18.92 -11.93
N SER A 523 -30.50 17.89 -12.69
CA SER A 523 -31.38 16.79 -13.06
C SER A 523 -30.67 15.44 -12.87
N PRO A 524 -31.41 14.31 -12.83
CA PRO A 524 -30.80 12.97 -12.83
C PRO A 524 -29.82 12.77 -13.98
N GLU A 525 -30.11 13.30 -15.17
CA GLU A 525 -29.28 13.20 -16.37
C GLU A 525 -27.99 14.00 -16.21
N MET A 526 -28.07 15.23 -15.68
CA MET A 526 -26.89 16.05 -15.40
C MET A 526 -26.03 15.43 -14.30
N LYS A 527 -26.64 14.88 -13.25
CA LYS A 527 -25.93 14.15 -12.20
C LYS A 527 -25.17 12.97 -12.77
N ASN A 528 -25.81 12.19 -13.63
CA ASN A 528 -25.18 11.04 -14.28
C ASN A 528 -24.06 11.47 -15.23
N ALA A 529 -24.23 12.58 -15.97
CA ALA A 529 -23.22 13.12 -16.86
C ALA A 529 -21.95 13.56 -16.11
N TRP A 530 -22.09 14.28 -14.98
CA TRP A 530 -20.96 14.68 -14.14
C TRP A 530 -20.32 13.49 -13.41
N ALA A 531 -21.12 12.52 -12.97
CA ALA A 531 -20.63 11.31 -12.34
C ALA A 531 -19.73 10.52 -13.31
N GLU A 532 -20.17 10.38 -14.56
CA GLU A 532 -19.45 9.69 -15.63
C GLU A 532 -18.17 10.44 -16.05
N ALA A 533 -18.23 11.77 -16.18
CA ALA A 533 -17.06 12.59 -16.51
C ALA A 533 -15.96 12.48 -15.42
N TYR A 534 -16.37 12.41 -14.15
CA TYR A 534 -15.47 12.19 -13.03
C TYR A 534 -14.92 10.75 -13.01
N ASP A 535 -15.80 9.75 -13.24
CA ASP A 535 -15.51 8.40 -13.79
C ASP A 535 -14.19 8.31 -14.55
N GLN A 536 -14.25 8.92 -15.73
CA GLN A 536 -13.18 8.82 -16.72
C GLN A 536 -11.93 9.59 -16.31
N LEU A 537 -12.09 10.70 -15.57
CA LEU A 537 -10.95 11.45 -15.03
C LEU A 537 -10.23 10.69 -13.92
N ALA A 538 -10.96 10.10 -12.98
CA ALA A 538 -10.41 9.30 -11.89
C ALA A 538 -9.65 8.09 -12.45
N ALA A 539 -10.25 7.36 -13.40
CA ALA A 539 -9.59 6.26 -14.08
C ALA A 539 -8.30 6.70 -14.83
N ALA A 540 -8.31 7.87 -15.47
CA ALA A 540 -7.12 8.42 -16.11
C ALA A 540 -6.02 8.76 -15.10
N ILE A 541 -6.37 9.35 -13.95
CA ILE A 541 -5.41 9.65 -12.87
C ILE A 541 -4.87 8.36 -12.26
N GLN A 542 -5.73 7.38 -11.95
CA GLN A 542 -5.33 6.07 -11.40
C GLN A 542 -4.40 5.30 -12.34
N ASN A 543 -4.57 5.43 -13.67
CA ASN A 543 -3.63 4.86 -14.63
C ASN A 543 -2.23 5.48 -14.57
N GLU A 544 -2.13 6.76 -14.22
CA GLU A 544 -0.87 7.49 -14.06
C GLU A 544 -0.36 7.47 -12.60
N MET A 545 -1.10 6.88 -11.66
CA MET A 545 -0.64 6.57 -10.30
C MET A 545 0.30 5.34 -10.27
N LYS A 546 0.83 4.94 -11.42
CA LYS A 546 1.83 3.88 -11.57
C LYS A 546 3.22 4.51 -11.63
N PRO A 547 4.27 3.88 -11.08
CA PRO A 547 5.63 4.36 -11.27
C PRO A 547 5.93 4.46 -12.77
N LEU A 548 6.39 5.63 -13.24
CA LEU A 548 6.86 5.80 -14.60
C LEU A 548 8.17 5.00 -14.75
N ASN A 549 8.13 3.95 -15.58
CA ASN A 549 9.30 3.17 -16.00
C ASN A 549 10.40 4.02 -16.64
#